data_AF-A0A6B3BU35-F1
#
_entry.id   AF-A0A6B3BU35-F1
#
_cell.length_a   1.000
_cell.length_b   1.000
_cell.length_c   1.000
_cell.angle_alpha   90.00
_cell.angle_beta   90.00
_cell.angle_gamma   90.00
#
_symmetry.space_group_name_H-M   'P 1'
#
loop_
_entity.id
_entity.type
_entity.pdbx_description
1 polymer ?
#
loop_
_entity_poly.entity_id
_entity_poly.type
_entity_poly.pdbx_seq_one_letter_code
_entity_poly.pdbx_strand_id
1 'polypeptide(L)'
;MTTPTTTSAALRDDDPLMEAIALAVWEQCERQDYRTTNDDPRNIAAVAATVARALLLPDTTADDPGPEPEPWPTPEEAYADAPHPRDEFDWLISQADAGKRNREWWLRRAAAVDRRSANLPPDHRLRDEHALELAHFLIELDGATVTGDPRRYVRRQYLYWARNN
;
A
#
# COMPACT_ATOMS: atom_id res chain seq x y z
N MET A 1 35.83 31.76 -17.47
CA MET A 1 34.46 31.18 -17.46
C MET A 1 34.57 29.79 -18.05
N THR A 2 34.67 28.76 -17.22
CA THR A 2 34.68 27.36 -17.66
C THR A 2 33.24 26.88 -17.73
N THR A 3 32.75 26.60 -18.94
CA THR A 3 31.51 25.88 -19.16
C THR A 3 31.61 24.50 -18.51
N PRO A 4 30.63 24.04 -17.71
CA PRO A 4 30.64 22.67 -17.23
C PRO A 4 30.51 21.74 -18.43
N THR A 5 31.50 20.87 -18.62
CA THR A 5 31.43 19.76 -19.56
C THR A 5 30.25 18.90 -19.16
N THR A 6 29.15 18.97 -19.91
CA THR A 6 28.05 18.01 -19.81
C THR A 6 28.61 16.67 -20.28
N THR A 7 29.06 15.85 -19.33
CA THR A 7 29.28 14.43 -19.56
C THR A 7 27.94 13.86 -20.03
N SER A 8 27.84 13.48 -21.31
CA SER A 8 26.70 12.69 -21.78
C SER A 8 26.68 11.42 -20.95
N ALA A 9 25.68 11.29 -20.07
CA ALA A 9 25.36 10.03 -19.42
C ALA A 9 24.86 9.09 -20.52
N ALA A 10 25.74 8.24 -21.03
CA ALA A 10 25.32 7.15 -21.91
C ALA A 10 24.59 6.12 -21.03
N LEU A 11 23.35 5.77 -21.43
CA LEU A 11 22.65 4.63 -20.87
C LEU A 11 23.54 3.40 -21.01
N ARG A 12 23.79 2.69 -19.91
CA ARG A 12 24.50 1.41 -19.91
C ARG A 12 23.44 0.37 -19.61
N ASP A 13 23.22 -0.54 -20.55
CA ASP A 13 22.17 -1.56 -20.43
C ASP A 13 22.37 -2.49 -19.21
N ASP A 14 23.57 -2.52 -18.62
CA ASP A 14 23.91 -3.35 -17.45
C ASP A 14 23.95 -2.56 -16.11
N ASP A 15 23.36 -1.36 -16.03
CA ASP A 15 23.32 -0.57 -14.78
C ASP A 15 22.01 -0.86 -14.01
N PRO A 16 22.06 -1.64 -12.91
CA PRO A 16 20.86 -2.08 -12.19
C PRO A 16 20.08 -0.91 -11.56
N LEU A 17 20.74 0.20 -11.26
CA LEU A 17 20.08 1.41 -10.79
C LEU A 17 19.28 2.07 -11.91
N MET A 18 19.87 2.15 -13.11
CA MET A 18 19.20 2.72 -14.27
C MET A 18 18.03 1.86 -14.74
N GLU A 19 18.16 0.53 -14.71
CA GLU A 19 17.05 -0.40 -15.00
C GLU A 19 15.89 -0.20 -14.02
N ALA A 20 16.18 -0.14 -12.71
CA ALA A 20 15.17 0.05 -11.69
C ALA A 20 14.46 1.41 -11.82
N ILE A 21 15.20 2.47 -12.14
CA ILE A 21 14.61 3.80 -12.39
C ILE A 21 13.73 3.77 -13.65
N ALA A 22 14.20 3.17 -14.75
CA ALA A 22 13.47 3.11 -16.00
C ALA A 22 12.15 2.34 -15.85
N LEU A 23 12.16 1.22 -15.14
CA LEU A 23 10.95 0.43 -14.85
C LEU A 23 9.94 1.22 -14.01
N ALA A 24 10.39 1.87 -12.93
CA ALA A 24 9.49 2.65 -12.08
C ALA A 24 8.87 3.85 -12.82
N VAL A 25 9.64 4.50 -13.70
CA VAL A 25 9.14 5.57 -14.57
C VAL A 25 8.16 5.03 -15.62
N TRP A 26 8.43 3.84 -16.18
CA TRP A 26 7.52 3.17 -17.11
C TRP A 26 6.18 2.84 -16.46
N GLU A 27 6.19 2.22 -15.28
CA GLU A 27 4.97 1.89 -14.52
C GLU A 27 4.14 3.13 -14.19
N GLN A 28 4.80 4.22 -13.81
CA GLN A 28 4.13 5.50 -13.56
C GLN A 28 3.46 6.05 -14.84
N CYS A 29 4.11 5.92 -15.99
CA CYS A 29 3.55 6.33 -17.28
C CYS A 29 2.39 5.41 -17.74
N GLU A 30 2.51 4.09 -17.58
CA GLU A 30 1.50 3.10 -17.98
C GLU A 30 0.18 3.28 -17.24
N ARG A 31 0.21 3.73 -15.97
CA ARG A 31 -1.01 4.06 -15.21
C ARG A 31 -1.87 5.16 -15.84
N GLN A 32 -1.39 5.89 -16.84
CA GLN A 32 -2.02 7.08 -17.42
C GLN A 32 -2.43 6.95 -18.91
N ASP A 33 -2.50 5.72 -19.46
CA ASP A 33 -3.04 5.42 -20.79
C ASP A 33 -2.36 6.17 -21.96
N TYR A 34 -1.13 5.72 -22.30
CA TYR A 34 -0.32 5.88 -23.53
C TYR A 34 -0.28 7.20 -24.35
N ARG A 35 -0.88 8.31 -23.92
CA ARG A 35 -0.83 9.59 -24.65
C ARG A 35 0.04 10.61 -23.93
N THR A 36 1.30 10.70 -24.38
CA THR A 36 2.28 11.77 -24.14
C THR A 36 2.42 12.22 -22.68
N THR A 37 3.49 11.82 -22.02
CA THR A 37 3.96 12.19 -20.67
C THR A 37 3.22 13.39 -20.05
N ASN A 38 2.05 13.15 -19.46
CA ASN A 38 1.19 14.20 -18.89
C ASN A 38 1.39 14.32 -17.37
N ASP A 39 2.37 13.61 -16.82
CA ASP A 39 2.74 13.71 -15.42
C ASP A 39 3.70 14.89 -15.22
N ASP A 40 3.58 15.57 -14.08
CA ASP A 40 4.48 16.66 -13.73
C ASP A 40 5.91 16.08 -13.71
N PRO A 41 6.89 16.67 -14.44
CA PRO A 41 8.26 16.17 -14.46
C PRO A 41 8.88 16.04 -13.06
N ARG A 42 8.35 16.77 -12.06
CA ARG A 42 8.74 16.64 -10.65
C ARG A 42 8.29 15.33 -10.03
N ASN A 43 7.13 14.80 -10.40
CA ASN A 43 6.65 13.50 -9.92
C ASN A 43 7.50 12.36 -10.46
N ILE A 44 7.81 12.41 -11.76
CA ILE A 44 8.73 11.46 -12.41
C ILE A 44 10.12 11.52 -11.74
N ALA A 45 10.63 12.73 -11.50
CA ALA A 45 11.90 12.92 -10.78
C ALA A 45 11.85 12.42 -9.34
N ALA A 46 10.71 12.55 -8.64
CA ALA A 46 10.53 12.05 -7.28
C ALA A 46 10.56 10.51 -7.22
N VAL A 47 9.93 9.83 -8.19
CA VAL A 47 9.99 8.36 -8.32
C VAL A 47 11.44 7.92 -8.58
N ALA A 48 12.11 8.52 -9.57
CA ALA A 48 13.50 8.22 -9.87
C ALA A 48 14.44 8.44 -8.68
N ALA A 49 14.27 9.56 -7.95
CA ALA A 49 15.07 9.86 -6.77
C ALA A 49 14.78 8.90 -5.60
N THR A 50 13.57 8.35 -5.50
CA THR A 50 13.23 7.36 -4.48
C THR A 50 13.94 6.04 -4.74
N VAL A 51 13.92 5.55 -5.99
CA VAL A 51 14.65 4.34 -6.39
C VAL A 51 16.16 4.52 -6.21
N ALA A 52 16.70 5.68 -6.63
CA ALA A 52 18.12 5.97 -6.45
C ALA A 52 18.54 5.98 -4.98
N ARG A 53 17.72 6.56 -4.10
CA ARG A 53 18.01 6.53 -2.65
C ARG A 53 17.95 5.13 -2.08
N ALA A 54 17.00 4.30 -2.50
CA ALA A 54 16.89 2.92 -2.03
C ALA A 54 18.13 2.07 -2.40
N LEU A 55 18.74 2.33 -3.56
CA LEU A 55 19.90 1.57 -4.06
C LEU A 55 21.26 2.18 -3.70
N LEU A 56 21.32 3.48 -3.40
CA LEU A 56 22.56 4.18 -3.03
C LEU A 56 22.82 4.21 -1.51
N LEU A 57 21.87 3.79 -0.68
CA LEU A 57 22.14 3.55 0.73
C LEU A 57 23.04 2.30 0.85
N PRO A 58 24.23 2.39 1.47
CA PRO A 58 25.00 1.20 1.76
C PRO A 58 24.19 0.29 2.69
N ASP A 59 24.25 -1.02 2.47
CA ASP A 59 23.77 -2.03 3.44
C ASP A 59 24.42 -1.70 4.78
N THR A 60 23.66 -1.01 5.62
CA THR A 60 24.15 -0.58 6.91
C THR A 60 23.97 -1.78 7.82
N THR A 61 24.98 -2.64 7.85
CA THR A 61 25.21 -3.51 9.00
C THR A 61 25.66 -2.62 10.15
N ALA A 62 24.68 -1.98 10.79
CA ALA A 62 24.82 -1.42 12.11
C ALA A 62 23.84 -2.18 13.00
N ASP A 63 24.40 -3.07 13.83
CA ASP A 63 23.80 -3.55 15.07
C ASP A 63 23.60 -2.33 16.00
N ASP A 64 22.56 -1.55 15.73
CA ASP A 64 21.87 -0.74 16.72
C ASP A 64 20.39 -1.14 16.62
N PRO A 65 19.83 -1.89 17.59
CA PRO A 65 18.43 -2.28 17.57
C PRO A 65 17.59 -1.05 17.92
N GLY A 66 17.47 -0.12 16.97
CA GLY A 66 16.29 0.73 16.89
C GLY A 66 15.06 -0.19 16.93
N PRO A 67 13.95 0.22 17.57
CA PRO A 67 12.81 -0.66 17.77
C PRO A 67 12.40 -1.27 16.42
N GLU A 68 12.39 -2.60 16.35
CA GLU A 68 11.97 -3.32 15.15
C GLU A 68 10.64 -2.72 14.68
N PRO A 69 10.48 -2.45 13.37
CA PRO A 69 9.21 -1.94 12.86
C PRO A 69 8.12 -2.92 13.30
N GLU A 70 7.22 -2.43 14.16
CA GLU A 70 6.16 -3.22 14.79
C GLU A 70 5.55 -4.19 13.76
N PRO A 71 5.65 -5.51 14.00
CA PRO A 71 5.22 -6.49 13.04
C PRO A 71 3.75 -6.25 12.71
N TRP A 72 3.43 -6.31 11.41
CA TRP A 72 2.06 -6.11 10.96
C TRP A 72 1.14 -7.16 11.58
N PRO A 73 -0.03 -6.76 12.12
CA PRO A 73 -0.90 -7.70 12.82
C PRO A 73 -1.40 -8.80 11.88
N THR A 74 -1.41 -10.02 12.40
CA THR A 74 -2.06 -11.17 11.76
C THR A 74 -3.58 -10.98 11.72
N PRO A 75 -4.31 -11.66 10.82
CA PRO A 75 -5.77 -11.66 10.87
C PRO A 75 -6.32 -12.09 12.24
N GLU A 76 -5.69 -13.09 12.86
CA GLU A 76 -6.07 -13.61 14.16
C GLU A 76 -5.94 -12.54 15.26
N GLU A 77 -4.83 -11.80 15.29
CA GLU A 77 -4.64 -10.70 16.25
C GLU A 77 -5.56 -9.52 15.97
N ALA A 78 -5.72 -9.13 14.71
CA ALA A 78 -6.51 -7.96 14.33
C ALA A 78 -8.01 -8.14 14.62
N TYR A 79 -8.53 -9.36 14.50
CA TYR A 79 -9.95 -9.65 14.60
C TYR A 79 -10.33 -10.48 15.83
N ALA A 80 -9.43 -10.59 16.81
CA ALA A 80 -9.68 -11.35 18.05
C ALA A 80 -10.95 -10.88 18.77
N ASP A 81 -11.13 -9.57 18.89
CA ASP A 81 -12.27 -8.94 19.57
C ASP A 81 -13.37 -8.50 18.59
N ALA A 82 -13.29 -8.91 17.33
CA ALA A 82 -14.26 -8.49 16.31
C ALA A 82 -15.65 -9.05 16.61
N PRO A 83 -16.73 -8.26 16.41
CA PRO A 83 -18.11 -8.72 16.57
C PRO A 83 -18.41 -10.00 15.80
N HIS A 84 -19.47 -10.68 16.19
CA HIS A 84 -19.95 -11.84 15.46
C HIS A 84 -20.29 -11.43 14.01
N PRO A 85 -19.92 -12.21 12.97
CA PRO A 85 -20.09 -11.81 11.57
C PRO A 85 -21.52 -11.41 11.18
N ARG A 86 -22.53 -12.00 11.83
CA ARG A 86 -23.94 -11.66 11.61
C ARG A 86 -24.27 -10.25 12.10
N ASP A 87 -23.84 -9.91 13.32
CA ASP A 87 -24.11 -8.60 13.92
C ASP A 87 -23.39 -7.49 13.16
N GLU A 88 -22.16 -7.78 12.70
CA GLU A 88 -21.38 -6.88 11.83
C GLU A 88 -22.10 -6.60 10.51
N PHE A 89 -22.65 -7.65 9.89
CA PHE A 89 -23.38 -7.54 8.63
C PHE A 89 -24.69 -6.75 8.78
N ASP A 90 -25.45 -7.02 9.84
CA ASP A 90 -26.70 -6.31 10.15
C ASP A 90 -26.42 -4.82 10.43
N TRP A 91 -25.34 -4.49 11.13
CA TRP A 91 -24.90 -3.11 11.35
C TRP A 91 -24.50 -2.41 10.04
N LEU A 92 -23.73 -3.08 9.18
CA LEU A 92 -23.30 -2.52 7.89
C LEU A 92 -24.49 -2.19 6.99
N ILE A 93 -25.51 -3.04 6.96
CA ILE A 93 -26.77 -2.78 6.23
C ILE A 93 -27.48 -1.57 6.82
N SER A 94 -27.70 -1.56 8.13
CA SER A 94 -28.41 -0.47 8.81
C SER A 94 -27.76 0.90 8.57
N GLN A 95 -26.43 0.99 8.62
CA GLN A 95 -25.71 2.23 8.32
C GLN A 95 -25.82 2.63 6.85
N ALA A 96 -25.74 1.67 5.93
CA ALA A 96 -25.86 1.94 4.50
C ALA A 96 -27.26 2.44 4.13
N ASP A 97 -28.32 1.86 4.71
CA ASP A 97 -29.71 2.28 4.53
C ASP A 97 -29.96 3.68 5.11
N ALA A 98 -29.28 4.01 6.22
CA ALA A 98 -29.26 5.35 6.78
C ALA A 98 -28.37 6.35 6.00
N GLY A 99 -27.74 5.92 4.89
CA GLY A 99 -26.84 6.74 4.08
C GLY A 99 -25.48 7.05 4.74
N LYS A 100 -25.14 6.38 5.85
CA LYS A 100 -23.93 6.62 6.65
C LYS A 100 -22.79 5.72 6.21
N ARG A 101 -22.15 6.05 5.09
CA ARG A 101 -20.92 5.39 4.60
C ARG A 101 -19.68 6.21 4.93
N ASN A 102 -19.50 6.50 6.21
CA ASN A 102 -18.34 7.23 6.73
C ASN A 102 -17.09 6.33 6.78
N ARG A 103 -15.96 6.88 7.23
CA ARG A 103 -14.69 6.15 7.28
C ARG A 103 -14.74 4.88 8.13
N GLU A 104 -15.45 4.90 9.27
CA GLU A 104 -15.67 3.72 10.11
C GLU A 104 -16.42 2.62 9.35
N TRP A 105 -17.49 2.98 8.66
CA TRP A 105 -18.26 2.02 7.86
C TRP A 105 -17.38 1.32 6.82
N TRP A 106 -16.52 2.08 6.13
CA TRP A 106 -15.57 1.52 5.17
C TRP A 106 -14.50 0.65 5.83
N LEU A 107 -14.01 1.03 7.02
CA LEU A 107 -13.06 0.21 7.80
C LEU A 107 -13.66 -1.16 8.12
N ARG A 108 -14.87 -1.12 8.69
CA ARG A 108 -15.59 -2.29 9.18
C ARG A 108 -16.00 -3.21 8.04
N ARG A 109 -16.42 -2.64 6.91
CA ARG A 109 -16.66 -3.39 5.67
C ARG A 109 -15.39 -4.09 5.16
N ALA A 110 -14.27 -3.37 5.07
CA ALA A 110 -13.01 -3.94 4.61
C ALA A 110 -12.53 -5.06 5.54
N ALA A 111 -12.61 -4.86 6.86
CA ALA A 111 -12.26 -5.86 7.87
C ALA A 111 -13.14 -7.10 7.81
N ALA A 112 -14.46 -6.95 7.61
CA ALA A 112 -15.37 -8.08 7.48
C ALA A 112 -15.04 -8.96 6.25
N VAL A 113 -14.69 -8.34 5.13
CA VAL A 113 -14.31 -9.05 3.90
C VAL A 113 -12.92 -9.68 4.04
N ASP A 114 -11.94 -8.99 4.60
CA ASP A 114 -10.60 -9.57 4.87
C ASP A 114 -10.68 -10.74 5.86
N ARG A 115 -11.50 -10.66 6.91
CA ARG A 115 -11.73 -11.78 7.85
C ARG A 115 -12.36 -12.98 7.15
N ARG A 116 -13.31 -12.77 6.23
CA ARG A 116 -13.88 -13.85 5.42
C ARG A 116 -12.81 -14.48 4.51
N SER A 117 -12.01 -13.64 3.86
CA SER A 117 -10.89 -14.08 3.03
C SER A 117 -9.89 -14.91 3.82
N ALA A 118 -9.54 -14.48 5.03
CA ALA A 118 -8.65 -15.17 5.94
C ALA A 118 -9.17 -16.55 6.40
N ASN A 119 -10.45 -16.87 6.21
CA ASN A 119 -11.01 -18.19 6.48
C ASN A 119 -11.03 -19.13 5.27
N LEU A 120 -10.74 -18.64 4.06
CA LEU A 120 -10.68 -19.47 2.85
C LEU A 120 -9.46 -20.43 2.88
N PRO A 121 -9.36 -21.44 2.02
CA PRO A 121 -8.11 -22.19 1.85
C PRO A 121 -6.97 -21.28 1.34
N PRO A 122 -5.69 -21.52 1.69
CA PRO A 122 -4.55 -20.65 1.36
C PRO A 122 -4.49 -20.19 -0.11
N ASP A 123 -4.74 -21.11 -1.05
CA ASP A 123 -4.72 -20.85 -2.50
C ASP A 123 -5.77 -19.82 -2.94
N HIS A 124 -6.85 -19.68 -2.17
CA HIS A 124 -7.97 -18.77 -2.44
C HIS A 124 -7.85 -17.47 -1.64
N ARG A 125 -7.18 -17.48 -0.47
CA ARG A 125 -6.97 -16.26 0.35
C ARG A 125 -6.19 -15.19 -0.40
N LEU A 126 -5.14 -15.57 -1.12
CA LEU A 126 -4.27 -14.62 -1.84
C LEU A 126 -4.93 -14.03 -3.09
N ARG A 127 -6.01 -14.67 -3.58
CA ARG A 127 -6.72 -14.31 -4.82
C ARG A 127 -8.08 -13.68 -4.57
N ASP A 128 -8.44 -13.38 -3.32
CA ASP A 128 -9.71 -12.75 -3.01
C ASP A 128 -9.65 -11.27 -3.41
N GLU A 129 -9.95 -11.02 -4.69
CA GLU A 129 -9.91 -9.71 -5.34
C GLU A 129 -10.74 -8.67 -4.56
N HIS A 130 -11.89 -9.07 -4.03
CA HIS A 130 -12.77 -8.15 -3.30
C HIS A 130 -12.15 -7.66 -1.98
N ALA A 131 -11.39 -8.52 -1.29
CA ALA A 131 -10.65 -8.11 -0.08
C ALA A 131 -9.50 -7.15 -0.42
N LEU A 132 -8.83 -7.36 -1.56
CA LEU A 132 -7.75 -6.49 -2.04
C LEU A 132 -8.29 -5.13 -2.50
N GLU A 133 -9.38 -5.10 -3.25
CA GLU A 133 -10.04 -3.88 -3.72
C GLU A 133 -10.48 -3.00 -2.56
N LEU A 134 -11.14 -3.57 -1.54
CA LEU A 134 -11.55 -2.82 -0.36
C LEU A 134 -10.35 -2.30 0.44
N ALA A 135 -9.26 -3.05 0.49
CA ALA A 135 -8.03 -2.60 1.15
C ALA A 135 -7.40 -1.41 0.41
N HIS A 136 -7.31 -1.46 -0.92
CA HIS A 136 -6.82 -0.33 -1.72
C HIS A 136 -7.72 0.89 -1.61
N PHE A 137 -9.04 0.70 -1.70
CA PHE A 137 -9.99 1.80 -1.52
C PHE A 137 -9.82 2.47 -0.15
N LEU A 138 -9.57 1.69 0.89
CA LEU A 138 -9.34 2.21 2.24
C LEU A 138 -8.06 3.05 2.34
N ILE A 139 -6.97 2.54 1.73
CA ILE A 139 -5.68 3.23 1.67
C ILE A 139 -5.82 4.56 0.92
N GLU A 140 -6.53 4.56 -0.20
CA GLU A 140 -6.82 5.75 -1.00
C GLU A 140 -7.68 6.76 -0.21
N LEU A 141 -8.73 6.27 0.46
CA LEU A 141 -9.61 7.09 1.30
C LEU A 141 -8.86 7.79 2.43
N ASP A 142 -7.80 7.16 2.96
CA ASP A 142 -6.94 7.75 4.00
C ASP A 142 -5.76 8.56 3.46
N GLY A 143 -5.53 8.56 2.15
CA GLY A 143 -4.32 9.15 1.56
C GLY A 143 -3.02 8.50 2.06
N ALA A 144 -3.08 7.22 2.44
CA ALA A 144 -1.94 6.50 2.99
C ALA A 144 -1.06 5.91 1.86
N THR A 145 0.23 5.73 2.16
CA THR A 145 1.14 4.96 1.30
C THR A 145 1.50 3.67 2.01
N VAL A 146 1.16 2.54 1.38
CA VAL A 146 1.41 1.20 1.92
C VAL A 146 2.19 0.40 0.90
N THR A 147 3.28 -0.22 1.33
CA THR A 147 4.06 -1.16 0.53
C THR A 147 3.74 -2.59 0.96
N GLY A 148 3.67 -3.53 0.00
CA GLY A 148 3.37 -4.95 0.26
C GLY A 148 1.87 -5.26 0.27
N ASP A 149 1.45 -6.25 1.09
CA ASP A 149 0.05 -6.71 1.13
C ASP A 149 -0.87 -5.60 1.71
N PRO A 150 -1.78 -5.03 0.90
CA PRO A 150 -2.65 -3.93 1.33
C PRO A 150 -3.59 -4.33 2.47
N ARG A 151 -3.88 -5.62 2.65
CA ARG A 151 -4.76 -6.09 3.75
C ARG A 151 -4.13 -5.92 5.12
N ARG A 152 -2.80 -5.85 5.20
CA ARG A 152 -2.10 -5.52 6.44
C ARG A 152 -2.46 -4.13 6.94
N TYR A 153 -2.76 -3.20 6.03
CA TYR A 153 -3.26 -1.89 6.38
C TYR A 153 -4.63 -1.96 7.05
N VAL A 154 -5.57 -2.71 6.46
CA VAL A 154 -6.92 -2.91 7.02
C VAL A 154 -6.85 -3.48 8.44
N ARG A 155 -6.07 -4.55 8.63
CA ARG A 155 -5.88 -5.20 9.94
C ARG A 155 -5.36 -4.24 10.99
N ARG A 156 -4.34 -3.44 10.63
CA ARG A 156 -3.76 -2.46 11.52
C ARG A 156 -4.73 -1.35 11.89
N GLN A 157 -5.44 -0.78 10.91
CA GLN A 157 -6.43 0.25 11.16
C GLN A 157 -7.60 -0.26 12.00
N TYR A 158 -8.04 -1.51 11.76
CA TYR A 158 -9.11 -2.13 12.54
C TYR A 158 -8.67 -2.35 13.99
N LEU A 159 -7.46 -2.87 14.20
CA LEU A 159 -6.90 -3.07 15.54
C LEU A 159 -6.78 -1.74 16.31
N TYR A 160 -6.34 -0.67 15.64
CA TYR A 160 -6.31 0.67 16.26
C TYR A 160 -7.71 1.18 16.57
N TRP A 161 -8.67 1.03 15.66
CA TRP A 161 -10.06 1.46 15.87
C TRP A 161 -10.71 0.71 17.04
N ALA A 162 -10.56 -0.61 17.11
CA ALA A 162 -11.14 -1.47 18.13
C ALA A 162 -10.58 -1.21 19.54
N ARG A 163 -9.33 -0.74 19.63
CA ARG A 163 -8.72 -0.35 20.92
C ARG A 163 -9.19 1.02 21.44
N ASN A 164 -9.76 1.84 20.56
CA ASN A 164 -10.09 3.25 20.86
C ASN A 164 -11.59 3.56 20.78
N ASN A 165 -12.45 2.56 20.56
CA ASN A 165 -13.91 2.66 20.61
C ASN A 165 -14.49 1.52 21.46
#